data_AF-A0A2B7H1B1-F1
#
_entry.id   AF-A0A2B7H1B1-F1
#
_cell.length_a   1.000
_cell.length_b   1.000
_cell.length_c   1.000
_cell.angle_alpha   90.00
_cell.angle_beta   90.00
_cell.angle_gamma   90.00
#
_symmetry.space_group_name_H-M   'P 1'
#
loop_
_entity.id
_entity.type
_entity.pdbx_description
1 polymer ?
#
loop_
_entity_poly.entity_id
_entity_poly.type
_entity_poly.pdbx_seq_one_letter_code
_entity_poly.pdbx_strand_id
1 'polypeptide(L)'
;MDDITFAVLGTGGIGRRALEVSQHKDALTPVAACDRHGVAFDFDGLDVDELLAATEGNIDNEVATDGGAATAEGGVKQHGEDKGVVASSQARPSEDPIQESIDHGDRIDAVLLALPNYEHDFIPRTADRFAEGGYSGVMIDVLKRSRVIDMLDDRSDEFAEAGITFICGAGATPGLLTSAAALAAQSFVEVTDVDIHWGVGLKSGYEDNRGTVREDIAHLPEYDIETARTLSDEEIEAIIDDHDGVIEFEDMEHADDVLLERAGVCDAADVTVGGILDARNDEKPTTTTVRVTGTTFDGETATNTFQLGDETSMEANVNGPALGYLKAGVRRNRAGEYGVLGPAELMPGF
;
A
#
# COMPACT_ATOMS: atom_id res chain seq x y z
N MET A 1 13.43 -21.49 10.56
CA MET A 1 12.18 -21.83 9.85
C MET A 1 11.99 -20.73 8.86
N ASP A 2 11.80 -21.07 7.58
CA ASP A 2 11.59 -20.07 6.53
C ASP A 2 10.10 -19.73 6.38
N ASP A 3 9.21 -20.48 7.04
CA ASP A 3 7.78 -20.21 7.11
C ASP A 3 7.52 -18.91 7.85
N ILE A 4 6.60 -18.12 7.30
CA ILE A 4 6.19 -16.81 7.76
C ILE A 4 4.67 -16.78 7.79
N THR A 5 4.13 -16.59 8.98
CA THR A 5 2.72 -16.31 9.19
C THR A 5 2.49 -14.81 9.11
N PHE A 6 1.43 -14.37 8.43
CA PHE A 6 1.13 -12.94 8.36
C PHE A 6 -0.35 -12.63 8.48
N ALA A 7 -0.63 -11.42 8.94
CA ALA A 7 -1.95 -10.83 9.02
C ALA A 7 -2.11 -9.74 7.96
N VAL A 8 -3.34 -9.56 7.46
CA VAL A 8 -3.73 -8.43 6.60
C VAL A 8 -4.76 -7.59 7.33
N LEU A 9 -4.43 -6.34 7.64
CA LEU A 9 -5.39 -5.37 8.16
C LEU A 9 -5.92 -4.55 6.98
N GLY A 10 -7.23 -4.60 6.77
CA GLY A 10 -7.91 -4.01 5.63
C GLY A 10 -8.10 -5.02 4.48
N THR A 11 -9.34 -5.47 4.26
CA THR A 11 -9.71 -6.38 3.16
C THR A 11 -10.36 -5.65 1.98
N GLY A 12 -9.87 -4.43 1.69
CA GLY A 12 -10.19 -3.71 0.44
C GLY A 12 -9.44 -4.25 -0.77
N GLY A 13 -9.40 -3.49 -1.87
CA GLY A 13 -8.72 -3.89 -3.11
C GLY A 13 -7.29 -4.39 -2.91
N ILE A 14 -6.44 -3.62 -2.21
CA ILE A 14 -5.06 -4.03 -1.92
C ILE A 14 -4.99 -5.29 -1.05
N GLY A 15 -5.68 -5.31 0.09
CA GLY A 15 -5.58 -6.44 1.03
C GLY A 15 -6.08 -7.76 0.46
N ARG A 16 -7.18 -7.75 -0.31
CA ARG A 16 -7.67 -8.94 -1.02
C ARG A 16 -6.64 -9.46 -2.02
N ARG A 17 -6.00 -8.55 -2.77
CA ARG A 17 -4.97 -8.92 -3.75
C ARG A 17 -3.68 -9.38 -3.08
N ALA A 18 -3.34 -8.86 -1.90
CA ALA A 18 -2.26 -9.40 -1.09
C ALA A 18 -2.52 -10.85 -0.68
N LEU A 19 -3.74 -11.16 -0.23
CA LEU A 19 -4.15 -12.54 0.08
C LEU A 19 -4.06 -13.43 -1.16
N GLU A 20 -4.60 -13.00 -2.30
CA GLU A 20 -4.54 -13.74 -3.57
C GLU A 20 -3.09 -14.02 -4.01
N VAL A 21 -2.24 -12.99 -4.06
CA VAL A 21 -0.82 -13.12 -4.45
C VAL A 21 -0.05 -14.02 -3.48
N SER A 22 -0.41 -14.03 -2.20
CA SER A 22 0.26 -14.86 -1.20
C SER A 22 0.15 -16.37 -1.48
N GLN A 23 -0.94 -16.82 -2.12
CA GLN A 23 -1.11 -18.23 -2.53
C GLN A 23 -0.04 -18.69 -3.54
N HIS A 24 0.61 -17.75 -4.23
CA HIS A 24 1.66 -18.00 -5.21
C HIS A 24 3.07 -17.81 -4.65
N LYS A 25 3.21 -17.56 -3.34
CA LYS A 25 4.50 -17.36 -2.69
C LYS A 25 4.79 -18.48 -1.70
N ASP A 26 5.90 -19.16 -1.93
CA ASP A 26 6.39 -20.16 -0.99
C ASP A 26 6.70 -19.53 0.38
N ALA A 27 6.38 -20.29 1.43
CA ALA A 27 6.66 -19.97 2.83
C ALA A 27 5.94 -18.72 3.39
N LEU A 28 4.91 -18.22 2.70
CA LEU A 28 3.97 -17.23 3.25
C LEU A 28 2.63 -17.89 3.53
N THR A 29 2.12 -17.72 4.76
CA THR A 29 0.81 -18.24 5.15
C THR A 29 -0.01 -17.13 5.78
N PRO A 30 -1.09 -16.66 5.12
CA PRO A 30 -2.00 -15.71 5.75
C PRO A 30 -2.78 -16.43 6.85
N VAL A 31 -2.69 -15.93 8.07
CA VAL A 31 -3.34 -16.54 9.26
C VAL A 31 -4.42 -15.65 9.86
N ALA A 32 -4.44 -14.37 9.48
CA ALA A 32 -5.43 -13.42 9.95
C ALA A 32 -5.78 -12.40 8.85
N ALA A 33 -7.04 -12.01 8.80
CA ALA A 33 -7.52 -10.91 7.97
C ALA A 33 -8.63 -10.16 8.71
N CYS A 34 -8.60 -8.83 8.69
CA CYS A 34 -9.64 -8.03 9.31
C CYS A 34 -10.02 -6.80 8.48
N ASP A 35 -11.22 -6.29 8.73
CA ASP A 35 -11.67 -4.96 8.32
C ASP A 35 -12.43 -4.31 9.48
N ARG A 36 -13.24 -3.28 9.23
CA ARG A 36 -14.00 -2.62 10.30
C ARG A 36 -15.20 -3.41 10.82
N HIS A 37 -15.60 -4.48 10.14
CA HIS A 37 -16.77 -5.28 10.49
C HIS A 37 -16.41 -6.51 11.32
N GLY A 38 -15.19 -7.04 11.18
CA GLY A 38 -14.75 -8.18 11.96
C GLY A 38 -13.37 -8.71 11.61
N VAL A 39 -13.13 -9.95 12.00
CA VAL A 39 -11.84 -10.62 11.84
C VAL A 39 -12.01 -12.11 11.56
N ALA A 40 -11.11 -12.65 10.74
CA ALA A 40 -10.92 -14.07 10.51
C ALA A 40 -9.55 -14.50 11.05
N PHE A 41 -9.49 -15.66 11.71
CA PHE A 41 -8.26 -16.29 12.18
C PHE A 41 -8.25 -17.77 11.83
N ASP A 42 -7.19 -18.21 11.15
CA ASP A 42 -6.82 -19.62 11.05
C ASP A 42 -5.29 -19.72 11.04
N PHE A 43 -4.72 -20.20 12.13
CA PHE A 43 -3.26 -20.30 12.28
C PHE A 43 -2.66 -21.53 11.59
N ASP A 44 -3.50 -22.43 11.06
CA ASP A 44 -3.07 -23.44 10.09
C ASP A 44 -3.11 -22.89 8.64
N GLY A 45 -3.68 -21.69 8.46
CA GLY A 45 -3.77 -20.94 7.21
C GLY A 45 -5.21 -20.68 6.79
N LEU A 46 -5.54 -19.43 6.44
CA LEU A 46 -6.86 -19.04 5.95
C LEU A 46 -7.17 -19.73 4.61
N ASP A 47 -8.42 -20.15 4.41
CA ASP A 47 -8.96 -20.47 3.09
C ASP A 47 -9.19 -19.17 2.32
N VAL A 48 -8.15 -18.73 1.61
CA VAL A 48 -8.15 -17.47 0.88
C VAL A 48 -9.17 -17.49 -0.27
N ASP A 49 -9.39 -18.62 -0.94
CA ASP A 49 -10.37 -18.72 -2.04
C ASP A 49 -11.78 -18.48 -1.52
N GLU A 50 -12.13 -19.07 -0.37
CA GLU A 50 -13.42 -18.84 0.28
C GLU A 50 -13.59 -17.39 0.73
N LEU A 51 -12.55 -16.81 1.36
CA LEU A 51 -12.60 -15.43 1.84
C LEU A 51 -12.78 -14.44 0.68
N LEU A 52 -12.04 -14.63 -0.42
CA LEU A 52 -12.14 -13.78 -1.61
C LEU A 52 -13.50 -13.90 -2.29
N ALA A 53 -14.06 -15.11 -2.39
CA ALA A 53 -15.38 -15.34 -2.96
C ALA A 53 -16.50 -14.74 -2.09
N ALA A 54 -16.37 -14.82 -0.77
CA ALA A 54 -17.37 -14.27 0.16
C ALA A 54 -17.39 -12.74 0.20
N THR A 55 -16.22 -12.11 -0.03
CA THR A 55 -16.04 -10.65 0.03
C THR A 55 -16.19 -9.95 -1.32
N GLU A 56 -16.32 -10.69 -2.43
CA GLU A 56 -16.47 -10.13 -3.78
C GLU A 56 -17.72 -9.24 -3.89
N GLY A 57 -17.55 -7.97 -4.28
CA GLY A 57 -18.66 -7.01 -4.41
C GLY A 57 -19.28 -6.54 -3.08
N ASN A 58 -18.83 -7.08 -1.95
CA ASN A 58 -19.20 -6.66 -0.60
C ASN A 58 -18.06 -5.85 0.06
N ILE A 59 -17.29 -5.13 -0.76
CA ILE A 59 -16.17 -4.32 -0.29
C ILE A 59 -16.70 -3.06 0.35
N ASP A 60 -16.18 -2.81 1.53
CA ASP A 60 -16.55 -1.69 2.33
C ASP A 60 -15.72 -0.45 1.97
N ASN A 61 -16.21 0.31 0.99
CA ASN A 61 -15.56 1.53 0.49
C ASN A 61 -16.06 2.82 1.18
N GLU A 62 -17.01 2.73 2.10
CA GLU A 62 -17.64 3.91 2.71
C GLU A 62 -16.74 4.49 3.82
N VAL A 63 -16.15 5.66 3.57
CA VAL A 63 -15.69 6.55 4.64
C VAL A 63 -16.93 6.91 5.47
N ALA A 64 -16.87 6.82 6.80
CA ALA A 64 -18.00 7.14 7.66
C ALA A 64 -18.45 8.60 7.45
N THR A 65 -19.46 8.79 6.60
CA THR A 65 -20.28 10.00 6.57
C THR A 65 -21.55 9.68 7.34
N ASP A 66 -21.71 10.31 8.50
CA ASP A 66 -22.99 10.35 9.21
C ASP A 66 -24.01 11.06 8.31
N GLY A 67 -24.77 10.32 7.51
CA GLY A 67 -25.81 10.89 6.66
C GLY A 67 -26.25 10.00 5.52
N GLY A 68 -27.16 9.05 5.80
CA GLY A 68 -27.60 8.08 4.81
C GLY A 68 -28.48 8.62 3.68
N ALA A 69 -28.56 7.84 2.60
CA ALA A 69 -29.77 7.58 1.83
C ALA A 69 -29.54 6.34 0.96
N ALA A 70 -30.43 5.36 1.08
CA ALA A 70 -30.42 4.17 0.23
C ALA A 70 -30.84 4.55 -1.20
N THR A 71 -30.01 4.21 -2.19
CA THR A 71 -30.42 4.13 -3.59
C THR A 71 -30.12 2.73 -4.12
N ALA A 72 -31.20 2.02 -4.44
CA ALA A 72 -31.18 0.79 -5.21
C ALA A 72 -31.23 1.15 -6.70
N GLU A 73 -30.33 0.59 -7.50
CA GLU A 73 -30.58 -0.12 -8.77
C GLU A 73 -29.26 -0.25 -9.55
N GLY A 74 -28.64 -1.43 -9.48
CA GLY A 74 -27.39 -1.70 -10.19
C GLY A 74 -26.68 -3.00 -9.78
N GLY A 75 -27.41 -4.12 -9.69
CA GLY A 75 -26.86 -5.49 -9.80
C GLY A 75 -25.51 -5.83 -9.14
N VAL A 76 -25.26 -5.41 -7.90
CA VAL A 76 -24.12 -5.90 -7.11
C VAL A 76 -24.49 -7.26 -6.50
N LYS A 77 -23.63 -8.26 -6.63
CA LYS A 77 -23.80 -9.56 -5.94
C LYS A 77 -23.57 -9.36 -4.44
N GLN A 78 -24.56 -8.82 -3.74
CA GLN A 78 -24.60 -8.88 -2.28
C GLN A 78 -24.94 -10.31 -1.87
N HIS A 79 -23.93 -11.09 -1.49
CA HIS A 79 -24.17 -12.37 -0.85
C HIS A 79 -24.40 -12.13 0.65
N GLY A 80 -25.67 -12.11 1.07
CA GLY A 80 -26.06 -12.11 2.48
C GLY A 80 -26.30 -10.73 3.11
N GLU A 81 -26.63 -10.73 4.41
CA GLU A 81 -26.82 -9.51 5.22
C GLU A 81 -25.48 -8.93 5.73
N ASP A 82 -24.41 -9.73 5.66
CA ASP A 82 -23.08 -9.43 6.18
C ASP A 82 -22.19 -8.73 5.12
N LYS A 83 -21.39 -7.74 5.55
CA LYS A 83 -20.48 -6.95 4.70
C LYS A 83 -19.02 -7.17 5.07
N GLY A 84 -18.11 -7.06 4.12
CA GLY A 84 -16.67 -7.21 4.39
C GLY A 84 -16.29 -8.63 4.81
N VAL A 85 -15.26 -8.77 5.64
CA VAL A 85 -14.67 -10.06 6.03
C VAL A 85 -15.68 -10.98 6.70
N VAL A 86 -16.67 -10.43 7.43
CA VAL A 86 -17.71 -11.23 8.11
C VAL A 86 -18.69 -11.94 7.17
N ALA A 87 -18.64 -11.65 5.87
CA ALA A 87 -19.33 -12.46 4.87
C ALA A 87 -18.69 -13.86 4.71
N SER A 88 -17.41 -14.02 5.06
CA SER A 88 -16.72 -15.31 5.09
C SER A 88 -17.17 -16.15 6.27
N SER A 89 -17.30 -17.46 6.06
CA SER A 89 -17.61 -18.44 7.12
C SER A 89 -16.49 -18.61 8.15
N GLN A 90 -15.28 -18.13 7.84
CA GLN A 90 -14.10 -18.16 8.72
C GLN A 90 -14.05 -16.96 9.67
N ALA A 91 -14.86 -15.94 9.40
CA ALA A 91 -14.83 -14.68 10.11
C ALA A 91 -15.91 -14.58 11.18
N ARG A 92 -15.71 -13.64 12.11
CA ARG A 92 -16.72 -13.23 13.08
C ARG A 92 -16.75 -11.72 13.25
N PRO A 93 -17.92 -11.14 13.56
CA PRO A 93 -18.00 -9.73 13.94
C PRO A 93 -17.11 -9.40 15.12
N SER A 94 -16.54 -8.20 15.09
CA SER A 94 -15.76 -7.65 16.20
C SER A 94 -15.92 -6.13 16.25
N GLU A 95 -15.98 -5.58 17.46
CA GLU A 95 -16.04 -4.13 17.71
C GLU A 95 -14.65 -3.49 17.66
N ASP A 96 -13.57 -4.27 17.81
CA ASP A 96 -12.18 -3.81 17.66
C ASP A 96 -11.29 -4.88 17.00
N PRO A 97 -11.44 -5.09 15.68
CA PRO A 97 -10.74 -6.15 14.95
C PRO A 97 -9.21 -6.01 14.97
N ILE A 98 -8.70 -4.78 15.07
CA ILE A 98 -7.27 -4.49 15.19
C ILE A 98 -6.77 -4.96 16.56
N GLN A 99 -7.49 -4.66 17.66
CA GLN A 99 -7.09 -5.14 18.98
C GLN A 99 -7.03 -6.67 19.04
N GLU A 100 -7.98 -7.36 18.43
CA GLU A 100 -7.96 -8.82 18.41
C GLU A 100 -6.76 -9.39 17.64
N SER A 101 -6.29 -8.68 16.60
CA SER A 101 -5.04 -9.05 15.90
C SER A 101 -3.81 -8.84 16.79
N ILE A 102 -3.79 -7.77 17.57
CA ILE A 102 -2.75 -7.49 18.57
C ILE A 102 -2.71 -8.57 19.65
N ASP A 103 -3.88 -8.97 20.16
CA ASP A 103 -4.03 -10.01 21.20
C ASP A 103 -3.51 -11.40 20.75
N HIS A 104 -3.34 -11.59 19.44
CA HIS A 104 -2.80 -12.80 18.81
C HIS A 104 -1.41 -12.59 18.18
N GLY A 105 -0.75 -11.47 18.46
CA GLY A 105 0.51 -11.06 17.85
C GLY A 105 1.68 -12.03 18.09
N ASP A 106 1.65 -12.84 19.14
CA ASP A 106 2.67 -13.86 19.43
C ASP A 106 2.69 -15.02 18.41
N ARG A 107 1.65 -15.09 17.56
CA ARG A 107 1.47 -16.12 16.53
C ARG A 107 1.51 -15.56 15.10
N ILE A 108 1.92 -14.30 14.94
CA ILE A 108 1.95 -13.59 13.66
C ILE A 108 3.37 -13.03 13.48
N ASP A 109 4.09 -13.48 12.45
CA ASP A 109 5.44 -12.96 12.17
C ASP A 109 5.42 -11.55 11.56
N ALA A 110 4.36 -11.24 10.81
CA ALA A 110 4.23 -9.98 10.07
C ALA A 110 2.79 -9.48 9.95
N VAL A 111 2.61 -8.16 9.90
CA VAL A 111 1.31 -7.50 9.69
C VAL A 111 1.41 -6.58 8.48
N LEU A 112 0.63 -6.86 7.43
CA LEU A 112 0.45 -5.98 6.29
C LEU A 112 -0.71 -5.01 6.56
N LEU A 113 -0.40 -3.72 6.58
CA LEU A 113 -1.34 -2.63 6.73
C LEU A 113 -1.85 -2.22 5.35
N ALA A 114 -2.89 -2.92 4.88
CA ALA A 114 -3.64 -2.58 3.66
C ALA A 114 -4.83 -1.66 3.98
N LEU A 115 -4.61 -0.71 4.90
CA LEU A 115 -5.62 0.23 5.38
C LEU A 115 -5.45 1.56 4.64
N PRO A 116 -6.54 2.25 4.27
CA PRO A 116 -6.43 3.59 3.75
C PRO A 116 -5.98 4.55 4.86
N ASN A 117 -4.94 5.35 4.61
CA ASN A 117 -4.43 6.31 5.59
C ASN A 117 -5.05 7.69 5.42
N TYR A 118 -6.37 7.71 5.46
CA TYR A 118 -7.13 8.94 5.28
C TYR A 118 -6.79 9.96 6.37
N GLU A 119 -6.70 9.53 7.64
CA GLU A 119 -6.09 10.34 8.72
C GLU A 119 -4.59 10.10 8.64
N HIS A 120 -3.79 11.15 8.45
CA HIS A 120 -2.34 11.01 8.22
C HIS A 120 -1.62 10.20 9.31
N ASP A 121 -2.23 10.05 10.48
CA ASP A 121 -1.71 9.35 11.64
C ASP A 121 -2.40 8.00 11.92
N PHE A 122 -3.30 7.50 11.06
CA PHE A 122 -4.01 6.24 11.33
C PHE A 122 -3.06 5.04 11.32
N ILE A 123 -2.19 4.95 10.30
CA ILE A 123 -1.15 3.92 10.23
C ILE A 123 -0.14 4.05 11.39
N PRO A 124 0.48 5.23 11.65
CA PRO A 124 1.33 5.41 12.82
C PRO A 124 0.66 5.03 14.14
N ARG A 125 -0.57 5.48 14.41
CA ARG A 125 -1.30 5.12 15.65
C ARG A 125 -1.63 3.62 15.71
N THR A 126 -1.90 2.98 14.58
CA THR A 126 -2.10 1.54 14.55
C THR A 126 -0.81 0.82 14.95
N ALA A 127 0.33 1.24 14.41
CA ALA A 127 1.63 0.71 14.81
C ALA A 127 1.94 0.95 16.30
N ASP A 128 1.61 2.14 16.83
CA ASP A 128 1.72 2.45 18.25
C ASP A 128 0.91 1.46 19.11
N ARG A 129 -0.33 1.14 18.71
CA ARG A 129 -1.16 0.14 19.41
C ARG A 129 -0.53 -1.25 19.42
N PHE A 130 0.11 -1.67 18.32
CA PHE A 130 0.83 -2.95 18.28
C PHE A 130 2.03 -2.95 19.23
N ALA A 131 2.83 -1.88 19.23
CA ALA A 131 3.96 -1.72 20.14
C ALA A 131 3.52 -1.72 21.62
N GLU A 132 2.49 -0.95 21.96
CA GLU A 132 1.88 -0.91 23.30
C GLU A 132 1.28 -2.27 23.72
N GLY A 133 0.75 -3.02 22.77
CA GLY A 133 0.26 -4.39 22.94
C GLY A 133 1.36 -5.44 23.12
N GLY A 134 2.64 -5.06 23.00
CA GLY A 134 3.78 -5.96 23.15
C GLY A 134 4.06 -6.82 21.91
N TYR A 135 3.55 -6.43 20.74
CA TYR A 135 3.89 -7.08 19.48
C TYR A 135 5.38 -6.90 19.17
N SER A 136 6.04 -8.00 18.79
CA SER A 136 7.39 -8.02 18.26
C SER A 136 7.37 -8.83 16.97
N GLY A 137 7.70 -8.18 15.87
CA GLY A 137 7.63 -8.78 14.54
C GLY A 137 7.75 -7.71 13.46
N VAL A 138 7.20 -8.00 12.29
CA VAL A 138 7.24 -7.06 11.15
C VAL A 138 5.92 -6.35 11.00
N MET A 139 5.97 -5.06 10.69
CA MET A 139 4.83 -4.31 10.17
C MET A 139 5.22 -3.73 8.82
N ILE A 140 4.29 -3.69 7.88
CA ILE A 140 4.55 -3.18 6.53
C ILE A 140 3.33 -2.45 5.99
N ASP A 141 3.56 -1.31 5.35
CA ASP A 141 2.53 -0.56 4.64
C ASP A 141 2.87 -0.36 3.16
N VAL A 142 1.91 0.18 2.41
CA VAL A 142 2.09 0.57 1.00
C VAL A 142 1.72 2.04 0.79
N LEU A 143 2.05 2.89 1.78
CA LEU A 143 1.68 4.31 1.79
C LEU A 143 2.40 5.11 0.72
N LYS A 144 1.71 6.16 0.23
CA LYS A 144 2.23 7.05 -0.81
C LYS A 144 2.86 8.33 -0.27
N ARG A 145 2.38 8.89 0.84
CA ARG A 145 2.68 10.30 1.23
C ARG A 145 3.91 10.46 2.12
N SER A 146 4.78 11.41 1.77
CA SER A 146 6.04 11.71 2.46
C SER A 146 5.82 12.04 3.94
N ARG A 147 4.81 12.86 4.26
CA ARG A 147 4.52 13.26 5.64
C ARG A 147 4.29 12.09 6.60
N VAL A 148 3.76 10.96 6.11
CA VAL A 148 3.49 9.80 6.97
C VAL A 148 4.76 9.03 7.28
N ILE A 149 5.72 9.02 6.35
CA ILE A 149 7.04 8.42 6.57
C ILE A 149 7.79 9.14 7.69
N ASP A 150 7.78 10.48 7.69
CA ASP A 150 8.38 11.27 8.77
C ASP A 150 7.79 10.91 10.14
N MET A 151 6.47 10.73 10.21
CA MET A 151 5.80 10.33 11.45
C MET A 151 6.20 8.93 11.91
N LEU A 152 6.47 8.00 10.99
CA LEU A 152 6.98 6.68 11.31
C LEU A 152 8.44 6.77 11.78
N ASP A 153 9.28 7.56 11.12
CA ASP A 153 10.68 7.73 11.47
C ASP A 153 10.87 8.30 12.87
N ASP A 154 10.00 9.22 13.30
CA ASP A 154 9.94 9.73 14.68
C ASP A 154 9.74 8.61 15.74
N ARG A 155 9.19 7.46 15.33
CA ARG A 155 8.92 6.29 16.19
C ARG A 155 9.98 5.19 16.09
N SER A 156 11.05 5.40 15.31
CA SER A 156 12.03 4.34 15.02
C SER A 156 12.67 3.74 16.27
N ASP A 157 13.02 4.58 17.26
CA ASP A 157 13.57 4.11 18.53
C ASP A 157 12.54 3.30 19.35
N GLU A 158 11.29 3.75 19.41
CA GLU A 158 10.21 3.06 20.13
C GLU A 158 9.89 1.70 19.49
N PHE A 159 9.84 1.63 18.17
CA PHE A 159 9.69 0.37 17.44
C PHE A 159 10.90 -0.55 17.64
N ALA A 160 12.11 0.00 17.68
CA ALA A 160 13.31 -0.78 17.97
C ALA A 160 13.28 -1.39 19.37
N GLU A 161 12.84 -0.63 20.38
CA GLU A 161 12.66 -1.12 21.75
C GLU A 161 11.56 -2.19 21.86
N ALA A 162 10.49 -2.08 21.07
CA ALA A 162 9.42 -3.08 20.99
C ALA A 162 9.82 -4.34 20.20
N GLY A 163 10.96 -4.36 19.51
CA GLY A 163 11.36 -5.46 18.63
C GLY A 163 10.54 -5.50 17.34
N ILE A 164 10.07 -4.35 16.88
CA ILE A 164 9.33 -4.15 15.63
C ILE A 164 10.28 -3.71 14.52
N THR A 165 10.18 -4.37 13.38
CA THR A 165 10.78 -3.90 12.12
C THR A 165 9.65 -3.39 11.23
N PHE A 166 9.56 -2.07 11.07
CA PHE A 166 8.53 -1.45 10.26
C PHE A 166 9.08 -1.16 8.85
N ILE A 167 8.40 -1.62 7.80
CA ILE A 167 8.73 -1.29 6.41
C ILE A 167 7.68 -0.35 5.84
N CYS A 168 8.08 0.89 5.61
CA CYS A 168 7.19 1.93 5.12
C CYS A 168 7.28 2.08 3.59
N GLY A 169 6.17 2.40 2.94
CA GLY A 169 6.11 2.69 1.50
C GLY A 169 6.53 1.52 0.61
N ALA A 170 6.06 0.29 0.87
CA ALA A 170 6.55 -0.92 0.22
C ALA A 170 5.72 -1.40 -0.99
N GLY A 171 5.06 -0.49 -1.69
CA GLY A 171 4.18 -0.78 -2.83
C GLY A 171 4.89 -0.74 -4.19
N ALA A 172 4.26 -0.06 -5.15
CA ALA A 172 4.83 0.17 -6.48
C ALA A 172 5.74 1.41 -6.47
N THR A 173 5.15 2.53 -6.11
CA THR A 173 5.79 3.81 -5.84
C THR A 173 5.01 4.39 -4.65
N PRO A 174 5.66 4.68 -3.53
CA PRO A 174 6.97 4.20 -3.16
C PRO A 174 7.00 2.67 -3.09
N GLY A 175 8.19 2.07 -3.24
CA GLY A 175 8.39 0.62 -3.23
C GLY A 175 9.32 0.13 -4.33
N LEU A 176 8.75 -0.57 -5.31
CA LEU A 176 9.47 -1.14 -6.44
C LEU A 176 10.29 -0.10 -7.21
N LEU A 177 9.68 1.05 -7.55
CA LEU A 177 10.35 2.10 -8.33
C LEU A 177 11.38 2.85 -7.50
N THR A 178 11.13 3.11 -6.22
CA THR A 178 12.11 3.69 -5.29
C THR A 178 13.37 2.83 -5.22
N SER A 179 13.19 1.51 -5.15
CA SER A 179 14.31 0.57 -5.07
C SER A 179 15.06 0.44 -6.39
N ALA A 180 14.34 0.47 -7.51
CA ALA A 180 14.95 0.56 -8.83
C ALA A 180 15.77 1.84 -8.98
N ALA A 181 15.29 2.97 -8.45
CA ALA A 181 16.02 4.23 -8.44
C ALA A 181 17.30 4.14 -7.58
N ALA A 182 17.20 3.63 -6.36
CA ALA A 182 18.34 3.43 -5.46
C ALA A 182 19.42 2.52 -6.08
N LEU A 183 19.02 1.48 -6.83
CA LEU A 183 19.94 0.63 -7.60
C LEU A 183 20.55 1.35 -8.80
N ALA A 184 19.75 2.08 -9.58
CA ALA A 184 20.22 2.82 -10.75
C ALA A 184 21.19 3.94 -10.39
N ALA A 185 21.03 4.54 -9.21
CA ALA A 185 21.86 5.60 -8.67
C ALA A 185 23.35 5.21 -8.52
N GLN A 186 23.65 3.91 -8.32
CA GLN A 186 25.00 3.41 -8.07
C GLN A 186 26.00 3.62 -9.23
N SER A 187 25.53 4.07 -10.40
CA SER A 187 26.37 4.42 -11.55
C SER A 187 26.90 5.86 -11.49
N PHE A 188 26.35 6.70 -10.61
CA PHE A 188 26.59 8.13 -10.57
C PHE A 188 27.39 8.51 -9.33
N VAL A 189 28.23 9.55 -9.46
CA VAL A 189 28.86 10.22 -8.31
C VAL A 189 27.94 11.27 -7.68
N GLU A 190 26.95 11.74 -8.45
CA GLU A 190 25.93 12.69 -8.03
C GLU A 190 24.67 12.41 -8.86
N VAL A 191 23.56 12.12 -8.21
CA VAL A 191 22.23 12.05 -8.83
C VAL A 191 21.66 13.47 -8.80
N THR A 192 21.11 13.92 -9.92
CA THR A 192 20.59 15.29 -10.08
C THR A 192 19.09 15.33 -10.32
N ASP A 193 18.48 14.19 -10.64
CA ASP A 193 17.05 14.10 -10.97
C ASP A 193 16.58 12.64 -10.92
N VAL A 194 15.46 12.42 -10.25
CA VAL A 194 14.69 11.17 -10.25
C VAL A 194 13.26 11.47 -10.66
N ASP A 195 12.89 11.05 -11.87
CA ASP A 195 11.58 11.25 -12.45
C ASP A 195 10.80 9.94 -12.47
N ILE A 196 9.69 9.89 -11.72
CA ILE A 196 8.75 8.77 -11.68
C ILE A 196 7.48 9.18 -12.42
N HIS A 197 7.14 8.40 -13.44
CA HIS A 197 5.91 8.59 -14.20
C HIS A 197 5.12 7.30 -14.24
N TRP A 198 3.95 7.27 -13.61
CA TRP A 198 3.10 6.07 -13.50
C TRP A 198 1.90 6.10 -14.45
N GLY A 199 1.36 4.92 -14.74
CA GLY A 199 0.17 4.75 -15.56
C GLY A 199 -0.71 3.66 -14.99
N VAL A 200 -1.98 3.98 -14.76
CA VAL A 200 -2.96 3.08 -14.14
C VAL A 200 -4.26 3.09 -14.95
N GLY A 201 -4.74 1.92 -15.34
CA GLY A 201 -6.08 1.72 -15.91
C GLY A 201 -6.94 0.92 -14.93
N LEU A 202 -8.17 1.36 -14.64
CA LEU A 202 -9.03 0.79 -13.58
C LEU A 202 -10.43 0.33 -14.00
N LYS A 203 -10.82 0.29 -15.27
CA LYS A 203 -12.23 0.03 -15.65
C LYS A 203 -12.92 -1.12 -14.87
N SER A 204 -12.30 -2.29 -14.85
CA SER A 204 -12.83 -3.50 -14.22
C SER A 204 -12.57 -3.57 -12.72
N GLY A 205 -11.69 -2.70 -12.21
CA GLY A 205 -11.29 -2.64 -10.80
C GLY A 205 -11.72 -1.36 -10.08
N TYR A 206 -12.44 -0.45 -10.74
CA TYR A 206 -12.71 0.88 -10.22
C TYR A 206 -13.50 0.84 -8.91
N GLU A 207 -14.54 -0.01 -8.85
CA GLU A 207 -15.33 -0.18 -7.62
C GLU A 207 -14.46 -0.64 -6.44
N ASP A 208 -13.56 -1.60 -6.67
CA ASP A 208 -12.65 -2.14 -5.64
C ASP A 208 -11.52 -1.16 -5.27
N ASN A 209 -11.32 -0.11 -6.07
CA ASN A 209 -10.22 0.86 -5.95
C ASN A 209 -10.71 2.31 -5.72
N ARG A 210 -11.99 2.55 -5.39
CA ARG A 210 -12.53 3.89 -5.15
C ARG A 210 -11.75 4.68 -4.09
N GLY A 211 -11.27 3.99 -3.05
CA GLY A 211 -10.42 4.61 -2.04
C GLY A 211 -9.11 5.15 -2.60
N THR A 212 -8.48 4.39 -3.49
CA THR A 212 -7.25 4.79 -4.20
C THR A 212 -7.51 5.96 -5.14
N VAL A 213 -8.62 5.93 -5.92
CA VAL A 213 -8.98 7.04 -6.82
C VAL A 213 -9.25 8.33 -6.04
N ARG A 214 -9.96 8.22 -4.91
CA ARG A 214 -10.19 9.36 -4.00
C ARG A 214 -8.88 9.91 -3.45
N GLU A 215 -7.92 9.05 -3.11
CA GLU A 215 -6.58 9.47 -2.68
C GLU A 215 -5.81 10.20 -3.80
N ASP A 216 -5.89 9.70 -5.04
CA ASP A 216 -5.24 10.34 -6.18
C ASP A 216 -5.86 11.71 -6.50
N ILE A 217 -7.20 11.85 -6.45
CA ILE A 217 -7.90 13.14 -6.62
C ILE A 217 -7.39 14.21 -5.64
N ALA A 218 -6.95 13.83 -4.44
CA ALA A 218 -6.39 14.75 -3.46
C ALA A 218 -5.07 15.42 -3.90
N HIS A 219 -4.50 15.02 -5.04
CA HIS A 219 -3.33 15.64 -5.66
C HIS A 219 -3.69 16.62 -6.80
N LEU A 220 -4.96 16.73 -7.18
CA LEU A 220 -5.40 17.75 -8.12
C LEU A 220 -5.29 19.15 -7.49
N PRO A 221 -4.95 20.21 -8.25
CA PRO A 221 -4.72 21.55 -7.71
C PRO A 221 -5.89 22.15 -6.90
N GLU A 222 -7.12 21.72 -7.19
CA GLU A 222 -8.34 22.18 -6.54
C GLU A 222 -8.66 21.44 -5.23
N TYR A 223 -7.97 20.34 -4.96
CA TYR A 223 -8.26 19.43 -3.86
C TYR A 223 -7.04 19.24 -2.95
N ASP A 224 -7.35 18.74 -1.77
CA ASP A 224 -6.40 18.23 -0.79
C ASP A 224 -7.02 16.99 -0.14
N ILE A 225 -6.28 16.35 0.76
CA ILE A 225 -6.76 15.15 1.44
C ILE A 225 -8.02 15.41 2.28
N GLU A 226 -8.18 16.59 2.88
CA GLU A 226 -9.33 16.90 3.73
C GLU A 226 -10.60 17.05 2.89
N THR A 227 -10.51 17.75 1.77
CA THR A 227 -11.59 17.96 0.82
C THR A 227 -11.93 16.67 0.07
N ALA A 228 -10.95 15.95 -0.45
CA ALA A 228 -11.16 14.70 -1.18
C ALA A 228 -11.86 13.63 -0.33
N ARG A 229 -11.56 13.58 0.98
CA ARG A 229 -12.21 12.66 1.93
C ARG A 229 -13.71 12.92 2.12
N THR A 230 -14.16 14.14 1.89
CA THR A 230 -15.57 14.51 2.02
C THR A 230 -16.39 14.30 0.76
N LEU A 231 -15.73 13.99 -0.37
CA LEU A 231 -16.40 13.75 -1.65
C LEU A 231 -17.24 12.48 -1.59
N SER A 232 -18.51 12.62 -1.94
CA SER A 232 -19.41 11.52 -2.24
C SER A 232 -18.98 10.80 -3.53
N ASP A 233 -19.47 9.57 -3.70
CA ASP A 233 -19.19 8.80 -4.92
C ASP A 233 -19.73 9.53 -6.17
N GLU A 234 -20.87 10.22 -6.08
CA GLU A 234 -21.42 11.02 -7.19
C GLU A 234 -20.52 12.20 -7.56
N GLU A 235 -19.87 12.84 -6.57
CA GLU A 235 -18.91 13.93 -6.81
C GLU A 235 -17.61 13.40 -7.43
N ILE A 236 -17.15 12.23 -7.01
CA ILE A 236 -15.97 11.57 -7.63
C ILE A 236 -16.25 11.23 -9.08
N GLU A 237 -17.42 10.64 -9.39
CA GLU A 237 -17.83 10.38 -10.78
C GLU A 237 -17.88 11.66 -11.61
N ALA A 238 -18.40 12.75 -11.04
CA ALA A 238 -18.44 14.04 -11.73
C ALA A 238 -17.02 14.57 -12.06
N ILE A 239 -16.07 14.44 -11.13
CA ILE A 239 -14.67 14.80 -11.37
C ILE A 239 -14.07 13.94 -12.48
N ILE A 240 -14.29 12.63 -12.43
CA ILE A 240 -13.83 11.70 -13.48
C ILE A 240 -14.43 12.09 -14.83
N ASP A 241 -15.73 12.40 -14.87
CA ASP A 241 -16.43 12.80 -16.09
C ASP A 241 -15.92 14.13 -16.66
N ASP A 242 -15.63 15.11 -15.81
CA ASP A 242 -15.06 16.42 -16.19
C ASP A 242 -13.66 16.28 -16.81
N HIS A 243 -12.95 15.20 -16.48
CA HIS A 243 -11.66 14.82 -17.05
C HIS A 243 -11.77 13.76 -18.16
N ASP A 244 -12.95 13.55 -18.74
CA ASP A 244 -13.20 12.53 -19.78
C ASP A 244 -12.80 11.09 -19.37
N GLY A 245 -12.70 10.82 -18.07
CA GLY A 245 -12.26 9.55 -17.49
C GLY A 245 -10.76 9.39 -17.33
N VAL A 246 -9.96 10.36 -17.76
CA VAL A 246 -8.49 10.29 -17.76
C VAL A 246 -7.92 11.50 -17.03
N ILE A 247 -7.31 11.24 -15.87
CA ILE A 247 -6.78 12.28 -14.99
C ILE A 247 -5.26 12.23 -15.03
N GLU A 248 -4.63 13.36 -15.31
CA GLU A 248 -3.18 13.54 -15.29
C GLU A 248 -2.77 14.28 -14.01
N PHE A 249 -1.69 13.80 -13.39
CA PHE A 249 -1.14 14.32 -12.15
C PHE A 249 0.32 14.71 -12.38
N GLU A 250 0.68 15.90 -11.90
CA GLU A 250 2.02 16.44 -11.95
C GLU A 250 2.47 16.78 -10.51
N ASP A 251 3.75 16.56 -10.20
CA ASP A 251 4.40 16.99 -8.95
C ASP A 251 3.63 16.60 -7.67
N MET A 252 3.28 15.33 -7.58
CA MET A 252 2.53 14.77 -6.45
C MET A 252 3.41 14.69 -5.21
N GLU A 253 2.87 15.06 -4.03
CA GLU A 253 3.46 14.66 -2.73
C GLU A 253 3.61 13.14 -2.68
N HIS A 254 4.85 12.67 -2.60
CA HIS A 254 5.09 11.24 -2.73
C HIS A 254 6.39 10.80 -2.09
N ALA A 255 6.32 9.80 -1.22
CA ALA A 255 7.39 9.49 -0.27
C ALA A 255 8.65 8.88 -0.88
N ASP A 256 8.67 8.65 -2.20
CA ASP A 256 9.89 8.32 -2.92
C ASP A 256 10.97 9.37 -2.64
N ASP A 257 10.59 10.65 -2.47
CA ASP A 257 11.49 11.76 -2.16
C ASP A 257 12.26 11.55 -0.85
N VAL A 258 11.56 11.44 0.27
CA VAL A 258 12.12 11.28 1.61
C VAL A 258 12.81 9.92 1.76
N LEU A 259 12.31 8.86 1.11
CA LEU A 259 12.92 7.54 1.16
C LEU A 259 14.26 7.49 0.41
N LEU A 260 14.38 8.17 -0.72
CA LEU A 260 15.64 8.29 -1.47
C LEU A 260 16.63 9.23 -0.77
N GLU A 261 16.16 10.34 -0.23
CA GLU A 261 16.98 11.28 0.56
C GLU A 261 17.55 10.61 1.81
N ARG A 262 16.71 9.92 2.58
CA ARG A 262 17.13 9.16 3.76
C ARG A 262 18.18 8.11 3.43
N ALA A 263 18.07 7.45 2.28
CA ALA A 263 19.05 6.48 1.80
C ALA A 263 20.35 7.13 1.25
N GLY A 264 20.43 8.46 1.20
CA GLY A 264 21.58 9.21 0.70
C GLY A 264 21.75 9.15 -0.81
N VAL A 265 20.65 8.98 -1.56
CA VAL A 265 20.66 8.88 -3.03
C VAL A 265 20.72 10.26 -3.69
N CYS A 266 19.82 11.16 -3.32
CA CYS A 266 19.69 12.54 -3.82
C CYS A 266 18.93 13.40 -2.80
N ASP A 267 18.87 14.72 -3.01
CA ASP A 267 18.00 15.57 -2.20
C ASP A 267 16.52 15.30 -2.56
N ALA A 268 15.61 15.43 -1.59
CA ALA A 268 14.18 15.18 -1.82
C ALA A 268 13.61 16.07 -2.96
N ALA A 269 14.13 17.29 -3.10
CA ALA A 269 13.73 18.24 -4.14
C ALA A 269 14.11 17.82 -5.57
N ASP A 270 14.99 16.83 -5.73
CA ASP A 270 15.38 16.28 -7.03
C ASP A 270 14.49 15.09 -7.45
N VAL A 271 13.48 14.75 -6.65
CA VAL A 271 12.54 13.67 -6.94
C VAL A 271 11.20 14.26 -7.36
N THR A 272 10.72 13.88 -8.54
CA THR A 272 9.40 14.28 -9.05
C THR A 272 8.56 13.04 -9.34
N VAL A 273 7.30 13.05 -8.90
CA VAL A 273 6.35 11.95 -9.14
C VAL A 273 5.09 12.50 -9.79
N GLY A 274 4.66 11.86 -10.88
CA GLY A 274 3.40 12.14 -11.55
C GLY A 274 2.90 10.93 -12.33
N GLY A 275 1.77 11.07 -13.01
CA GLY A 275 1.24 9.97 -13.81
C GLY A 275 -0.16 10.19 -14.35
N ILE A 276 -0.71 9.13 -14.95
CA ILE A 276 -2.01 9.16 -15.62
C ILE A 276 -2.89 8.02 -15.11
N LEU A 277 -4.07 8.37 -14.62
CA LEU A 277 -5.14 7.46 -14.23
C LEU A 277 -6.22 7.45 -15.31
N ASP A 278 -6.48 6.29 -15.92
CA ASP A 278 -7.66 6.06 -16.76
C ASP A 278 -8.68 5.21 -15.98
N ALA A 279 -9.74 5.85 -15.50
CA ALA A 279 -10.80 5.18 -14.74
C ALA A 279 -11.76 4.37 -15.63
N ARG A 280 -11.66 4.51 -16.96
CA ARG A 280 -12.60 3.95 -17.94
C ARG A 280 -12.00 2.86 -18.82
N ASN A 281 -10.69 2.64 -18.74
CA ASN A 281 -9.97 1.57 -19.44
C ASN A 281 -9.17 0.69 -18.47
N ASP A 282 -9.01 -0.59 -18.81
CA ASP A 282 -8.14 -1.52 -18.06
C ASP A 282 -6.67 -1.42 -18.54
N GLU A 283 -6.47 -1.03 -19.79
CA GLU A 283 -5.13 -0.85 -20.34
C GLU A 283 -4.46 0.37 -19.69
N LYS A 284 -3.18 0.25 -19.33
CA LYS A 284 -2.43 1.39 -18.81
C LYS A 284 -2.40 2.51 -19.85
N PRO A 285 -2.72 3.76 -19.47
CA PRO A 285 -2.69 4.89 -20.39
C PRO A 285 -1.25 5.27 -20.80
N THR A 286 -0.27 4.88 -19.99
CA THR A 286 1.16 5.11 -20.23
C THR A 286 2.00 4.04 -19.54
N THR A 287 3.19 3.77 -20.09
CA THR A 287 4.14 2.85 -19.44
C THR A 287 4.67 3.48 -18.16
N THR A 288 4.57 2.75 -17.05
CA THR A 288 5.11 3.20 -15.77
C THR A 288 6.65 3.11 -15.77
N THR A 289 7.32 4.20 -15.42
CA THR A 289 8.78 4.29 -15.43
C THR A 289 9.35 5.02 -14.23
N VAL A 290 10.61 4.73 -13.92
CA VAL A 290 11.48 5.61 -13.15
C VAL A 290 12.75 5.89 -13.94
N ARG A 291 13.17 7.14 -13.96
CA ARG A 291 14.37 7.63 -14.65
C ARG A 291 15.28 8.26 -13.60
N VAL A 292 16.54 7.82 -13.57
CA VAL A 292 17.56 8.38 -12.67
C VAL A 292 18.63 9.00 -13.52
N THR A 293 18.76 10.33 -13.41
CA THR A 293 19.76 11.12 -14.12
C THR A 293 20.83 11.58 -13.16
N GLY A 294 22.10 11.49 -13.59
CA GLY A 294 23.20 11.95 -12.78
C GLY A 294 24.49 12.10 -13.56
N THR A 295 25.54 12.49 -12.84
CA THR A 295 26.90 12.62 -13.38
C THR A 295 27.71 11.40 -12.97
N THR A 296 28.40 10.79 -13.92
CA THR A 296 29.29 9.63 -13.70
C THR A 296 30.67 10.06 -13.19
N PHE A 297 31.49 9.10 -12.73
CA PHE A 297 32.86 9.40 -12.30
C PHE A 297 33.77 9.90 -13.45
N ASP A 298 33.38 9.62 -14.70
CA ASP A 298 34.05 10.12 -15.91
C ASP A 298 33.65 11.57 -16.26
N GLY A 299 32.69 12.16 -15.51
CA GLY A 299 32.18 13.51 -15.74
C GLY A 299 31.06 13.60 -16.78
N GLU A 300 30.56 12.47 -17.26
CA GLU A 300 29.46 12.40 -18.24
C GLU A 300 28.10 12.41 -17.53
N THR A 301 27.15 13.18 -18.07
CA THR A 301 25.74 13.12 -17.65
C THR A 301 25.03 11.99 -18.40
N ALA A 302 24.33 11.12 -17.67
CA ALA A 302 23.55 10.04 -18.27
C ALA A 302 22.27 9.77 -17.47
N THR A 303 21.32 9.06 -18.09
CA THR A 303 20.05 8.65 -17.47
C THR A 303 19.90 7.15 -17.59
N ASN A 304 19.67 6.48 -16.46
CA ASN A 304 19.21 5.09 -16.40
C ASN A 304 17.68 5.08 -16.34
N THR A 305 17.03 4.12 -16.99
CA THR A 305 15.55 4.01 -17.00
C THR A 305 15.13 2.59 -16.68
N PHE A 306 14.21 2.44 -15.73
CA PHE A 306 13.51 1.20 -15.42
C PHE A 306 12.04 1.34 -15.82
N GLN A 307 11.49 0.32 -16.50
CA GLN A 307 10.14 0.34 -17.05
C GLN A 307 9.38 -0.91 -16.61
N LEU A 308 8.14 -0.72 -16.17
CA LEU A 308 7.23 -1.83 -15.88
C LEU A 308 6.50 -2.25 -17.16
N GLY A 309 6.22 -3.54 -17.31
CA GLY A 309 5.38 -4.01 -18.42
C GLY A 309 3.97 -3.44 -18.33
N ASP A 310 3.36 -3.12 -19.47
CA ASP A 310 2.02 -2.55 -19.50
C ASP A 310 0.96 -3.57 -19.02
N GLU A 311 1.24 -4.86 -19.16
CA GLU A 311 0.40 -5.96 -18.69
C GLU A 311 0.54 -6.24 -17.18
N THR A 312 1.46 -5.58 -16.48
CA THR A 312 1.58 -5.70 -15.02
C THR A 312 0.64 -4.70 -14.36
N SER A 313 -0.46 -5.17 -13.76
CA SER A 313 -1.46 -4.28 -13.14
C SER A 313 -0.90 -3.50 -11.95
N MET A 314 -1.64 -2.48 -11.49
CA MET A 314 -1.30 -1.76 -10.25
C MET A 314 -1.21 -2.73 -9.07
N GLU A 315 -2.19 -3.62 -8.94
CA GLU A 315 -2.29 -4.59 -7.86
C GLU A 315 -1.09 -5.54 -7.82
N ALA A 316 -0.62 -6.00 -8.99
CA ALA A 316 0.58 -6.84 -9.08
C ALA A 316 1.84 -6.07 -8.66
N ASN A 317 1.97 -4.83 -9.12
CA ASN A 317 3.12 -3.97 -8.82
C ASN A 317 3.11 -3.42 -7.39
N VAL A 318 1.99 -3.46 -6.67
CA VAL A 318 1.93 -3.12 -5.24
C VAL A 318 2.12 -4.36 -4.37
N ASN A 319 1.30 -5.40 -4.56
CA ASN A 319 1.26 -6.54 -3.65
C ASN A 319 2.44 -7.50 -3.81
N GLY A 320 2.97 -7.64 -5.02
CA GLY A 320 4.18 -8.43 -5.27
C GLY A 320 5.37 -7.91 -4.46
N PRO A 321 5.73 -6.62 -4.61
CA PRO A 321 6.75 -5.97 -3.79
C PRO A 321 6.42 -5.97 -2.30
N ALA A 322 5.20 -5.63 -1.89
CA ALA A 322 4.83 -5.60 -0.47
C ALA A 322 5.11 -6.93 0.22
N LEU A 323 4.69 -8.06 -0.37
CA LEU A 323 4.99 -9.39 0.18
C LEU A 323 6.49 -9.74 0.09
N GLY A 324 7.20 -9.22 -0.91
CA GLY A 324 8.65 -9.41 -1.02
C GLY A 324 9.44 -8.65 0.06
N TYR A 325 9.03 -7.43 0.37
CA TYR A 325 9.56 -6.64 1.49
C TYR A 325 9.18 -7.25 2.82
N LEU A 326 7.95 -7.76 2.98
CA LEU A 326 7.53 -8.50 4.18
C LEU A 326 8.51 -9.65 4.47
N LYS A 327 8.84 -10.47 3.48
CA LYS A 327 9.85 -11.54 3.62
C LYS A 327 11.22 -11.01 4.02
N ALA A 328 11.66 -9.91 3.42
CA ALA A 328 12.94 -9.29 3.75
C ALA A 328 12.96 -8.72 5.19
N GLY A 329 11.86 -8.08 5.60
CA GLY A 329 11.64 -7.57 6.95
C GLY A 329 11.70 -8.67 7.98
N VAL A 330 11.05 -9.81 7.74
CA VAL A 330 11.04 -10.90 8.72
C VAL A 330 12.44 -11.47 8.90
N ARG A 331 13.23 -11.55 7.82
CA ARG A 331 14.65 -11.96 7.91
C ARG A 331 15.48 -10.98 8.74
N ARG A 332 15.28 -9.67 8.55
CA ARG A 332 15.96 -8.60 9.31
C ARG A 332 15.56 -8.62 10.79
N ASN A 333 14.26 -8.70 11.06
CA ASN A 333 13.72 -8.79 12.42
C ASN A 333 14.30 -9.98 13.18
N ARG A 334 14.30 -11.17 12.56
CA ARG A 334 14.90 -12.40 13.14
C ARG A 334 16.42 -12.30 13.34
N ALA A 335 17.10 -11.39 12.64
CA ALA A 335 18.51 -11.07 12.82
C ALA A 335 18.77 -10.01 13.91
N GLY A 336 17.73 -9.46 14.54
CA GLY A 336 17.83 -8.42 15.56
C GLY A 336 17.93 -7.00 14.98
N GLU A 337 17.49 -6.81 13.74
CA GLU A 337 17.46 -5.51 13.07
C GLU A 337 16.04 -4.94 13.10
N TYR A 338 15.85 -3.90 13.90
CA TYR A 338 14.56 -3.28 14.22
C TYR A 338 14.53 -1.79 13.82
N GLY A 339 13.39 -1.14 14.02
CA GLY A 339 13.16 0.25 13.64
C GLY A 339 12.46 0.38 12.29
N VAL A 340 12.47 1.58 11.72
CA VAL A 340 11.83 1.89 10.44
C VAL A 340 12.82 1.76 9.28
N LEU A 341 12.38 1.09 8.22
CA LEU A 341 13.16 0.83 7.01
C LEU A 341 12.32 1.11 5.77
N GLY A 342 12.98 1.47 4.68
CA GLY A 342 12.35 1.76 3.40
C GLY A 342 12.81 0.85 2.27
N PRO A 343 12.12 0.88 1.11
CA PRO A 343 12.50 0.15 -0.09
C PRO A 343 13.89 0.51 -0.60
N ALA A 344 14.29 1.79 -0.47
CA ALA A 344 15.62 2.25 -0.87
C ALA A 344 16.78 1.61 -0.07
N GLU A 345 16.49 1.03 1.09
CA GLU A 345 17.49 0.45 2.02
C GLU A 345 17.46 -1.09 2.02
N LEU A 346 16.44 -1.68 1.37
CA LEU A 346 16.15 -3.11 1.44
C LEU A 346 16.03 -3.74 0.04
N MET A 347 16.64 -4.92 -0.11
CA MET A 347 16.38 -5.78 -1.27
C MET A 347 15.20 -6.70 -0.94
N PRO A 348 14.09 -6.68 -1.69
CA PRO A 348 12.95 -7.55 -1.44
C PRO A 348 13.31 -9.02 -1.74
N GLY A 349 12.70 -9.94 -0.99
CA GLY A 349 12.83 -11.38 -1.23
C GLY A 349 11.74 -11.89 -2.16
N PHE A 350 12.10 -12.59 -3.24
CA PHE A 350 11.11 -13.22 -4.12
C PHE A 350 10.34 -14.33 -3.39
#